data_AF-K0VYE9-F1
#
_entry.id   AF-K0VYE9-F1
#
_cell.length_a   1.000
_cell.length_b   1.000
_cell.length_c   1.000
_cell.angle_alpha   90.00
_cell.angle_beta   90.00
_cell.angle_gamma   90.00
#
_symmetry.space_group_name_H-M   'P 1'
#
loop_
_entity.id
_entity.type
_entity.pdbx_description
1 polymer ?
#
loop_
_entity_poly.entity_id
_entity_poly.type
_entity_poly.pdbx_seq_one_letter_code
_entity_poly.pdbx_strand_id
1 'polypeptide(L)'
;LGFHTGAPLTTEKAEARFAFTETGTALCPFGLFASGTQEYPDRSTTLIIELAELDGGRGLALIGPGIQSVTEIAPVGLPETFLRLWTENRALFPRGIDIVLTSGERFLCLPRTTKITATEI
;
A
#
# COMPACT_ATOMS: atom_id res chain seq x y z
N LEU A 1 -18.59 10.15 4.19
CA LEU A 1 -17.38 10.92 3.82
C LEU A 1 -17.66 12.42 3.81
N GLY A 2 -18.36 12.98 2.82
CA GLY A 2 -18.56 14.43 2.68
C GLY A 2 -19.05 15.17 3.93
N PHE A 3 -20.07 14.65 4.63
CA PHE A 3 -20.59 15.29 5.85
C PHE A 3 -19.60 15.28 7.03
N HIS A 4 -18.90 14.17 7.25
CA HIS A 4 -18.05 14.00 8.43
C HIS A 4 -16.63 14.55 8.25
N THR A 5 -16.10 14.50 7.02
CA THR A 5 -14.69 14.84 6.76
C THR A 5 -14.52 16.05 5.85
N GLY A 6 -15.57 16.47 5.13
CA GLY A 6 -15.46 17.49 4.08
C GLY A 6 -14.54 17.09 2.91
N ALA A 7 -14.08 15.83 2.85
CA ALA A 7 -13.12 15.40 1.84
C ALA A 7 -13.77 15.38 0.44
N PRO A 8 -13.14 16.00 -0.57
CA PRO A 8 -13.62 15.96 -1.94
C PRO A 8 -13.49 14.53 -2.50
N LEU A 9 -14.42 14.18 -3.39
CA LEU A 9 -14.37 12.93 -4.15
C LEU A 9 -13.86 13.22 -5.55
N THR A 10 -13.03 12.33 -6.09
CA THR A 10 -12.55 12.37 -7.48
C THR A 10 -12.60 10.97 -8.07
N THR A 11 -12.84 10.88 -9.36
CA THR A 11 -12.71 9.64 -10.15
C THR A 11 -11.29 9.44 -10.65
N GLU A 12 -10.48 10.50 -10.65
CA GLU A 12 -9.11 10.49 -11.15
C GLU A 12 -8.13 10.02 -10.08
N LYS A 13 -7.51 8.86 -10.32
CA LYS A 13 -6.54 8.26 -9.38
C LYS A 13 -5.35 9.19 -9.10
N ALA A 14 -4.93 9.95 -10.12
CA ALA A 14 -3.81 10.89 -10.02
C ALA A 14 -4.10 12.11 -9.14
N GLU A 15 -5.37 12.37 -8.81
CA GLU A 15 -5.79 13.48 -7.94
C GLU A 15 -6.12 13.02 -6.51
N ALA A 16 -6.25 11.71 -6.30
CA ALA A 16 -6.67 11.15 -5.03
C ALA A 16 -5.57 11.25 -3.95
N ARG A 17 -5.92 11.77 -2.77
CA ARG A 17 -5.06 11.72 -1.57
C ARG A 17 -5.18 10.41 -0.82
N PHE A 18 -6.39 9.88 -0.76
CA PHE A 18 -6.70 8.57 -0.22
C PHE A 18 -7.47 7.79 -1.29
N ALA A 19 -7.10 6.53 -1.46
CA ALA A 19 -7.81 5.60 -2.33
C ALA A 19 -8.17 4.36 -1.51
N PHE A 20 -9.34 3.79 -1.76
CA PHE A 20 -9.83 2.60 -1.06
C PHE A 20 -10.13 1.51 -2.09
N THR A 21 -9.69 0.29 -1.80
CA THR A 21 -9.99 -0.90 -2.63
C THR A 21 -10.57 -1.99 -1.75
N GLU A 22 -11.70 -2.54 -2.19
CA GLU A 22 -12.39 -3.63 -1.52
C GLU A 22 -11.67 -4.97 -1.72
N THR A 23 -11.89 -5.89 -0.78
CA THR A 23 -11.35 -7.25 -0.82
C THR A 23 -11.64 -7.94 -2.17
N GLY A 24 -10.64 -8.58 -2.76
CA GLY A 24 -10.77 -9.33 -4.02
C GLY A 24 -10.73 -8.47 -5.29
N THR A 25 -10.63 -7.14 -5.17
CA THR A 25 -10.47 -6.25 -6.32
C THR A 25 -9.06 -6.36 -6.90
N ALA A 26 -8.96 -6.44 -8.23
CA ALA A 26 -7.67 -6.40 -8.91
C ALA A 26 -6.97 -5.05 -8.67
N LEU A 27 -5.72 -5.09 -8.21
CA LEU A 27 -4.93 -3.88 -8.04
C LEU A 27 -4.53 -3.29 -9.39
N CYS A 28 -4.81 -2.00 -9.55
CA CYS A 28 -4.28 -1.21 -10.66
C CYS A 28 -2.78 -0.93 -10.46
N PRO A 29 -2.04 -0.62 -11.53
CA PRO A 29 -0.66 -0.14 -11.39
C PRO A 29 -0.58 1.08 -10.45
N PHE A 30 0.33 1.03 -9.48
CA PHE A 30 0.46 2.11 -8.48
C PHE A 30 0.87 3.44 -9.09
N GLY A 31 1.53 3.44 -10.25
CA GLY A 31 1.87 4.64 -11.01
C GLY A 31 0.67 5.45 -11.54
N LEU A 32 -0.55 4.92 -11.46
CA LEU A 32 -1.77 5.68 -11.77
C LEU A 32 -2.19 6.64 -10.64
N PHE A 33 -1.68 6.42 -9.43
CA PHE A 33 -1.94 7.28 -8.28
C PHE A 33 -0.90 8.40 -8.17
N ALA A 34 -1.21 9.44 -7.41
CA ALA A 34 -0.26 10.52 -7.17
C ALA A 34 0.96 9.97 -6.41
N SER A 35 2.14 10.00 -7.02
CA SER A 35 3.39 9.54 -6.35
C SER A 35 4.06 10.62 -5.48
N GLY A 36 3.48 11.83 -5.40
CA GLY A 36 4.18 13.02 -4.94
C GLY A 36 5.23 13.51 -5.94
N THR A 37 5.92 14.61 -5.60
CA THR A 37 7.07 15.14 -6.37
C THR A 37 8.36 14.91 -5.61
N GLN A 38 9.49 15.27 -6.21
CA GLN A 38 10.79 15.19 -5.54
C GLN A 38 10.86 16.18 -4.35
N GLU A 39 10.32 17.38 -4.51
CA GLU A 39 10.29 18.39 -3.43
C GLU A 39 9.22 18.11 -2.39
N TYR A 40 8.10 17.48 -2.80
CA TYR A 40 6.94 17.19 -1.94
C TYR A 40 6.53 15.71 -2.06
N PRO A 41 7.36 14.77 -1.59
CA PRO A 41 7.04 13.34 -1.66
C PRO A 41 5.86 12.96 -0.76
N ASP A 42 5.62 13.71 0.31
CA ASP A 42 4.49 13.59 1.23
C ASP A 42 3.14 13.83 0.55
N ARG A 43 3.13 14.52 -0.60
CA ARG A 43 1.93 14.76 -1.41
C ARG A 43 1.58 13.60 -2.34
N SER A 44 1.86 12.37 -1.94
CA SER A 44 1.41 11.17 -2.65
C SER A 44 0.00 10.75 -2.22
N THR A 45 -0.52 9.71 -2.87
CA THR A 45 -1.69 8.97 -2.43
C THR A 45 -1.29 7.98 -1.32
N THR A 46 -2.16 7.80 -0.34
CA THR A 46 -2.17 6.62 0.54
C THR A 46 -3.28 5.67 0.08
N LEU A 47 -2.91 4.44 -0.24
CA LEU A 47 -3.84 3.41 -0.72
C LEU A 47 -4.23 2.48 0.43
N ILE A 48 -5.52 2.42 0.74
CA ILE A 48 -6.11 1.53 1.73
C ILE A 48 -6.65 0.31 1.00
N ILE A 49 -6.10 -0.85 1.31
CA ILE A 49 -6.50 -2.13 0.72
C ILE A 49 -7.18 -2.95 1.80
N GLU A 50 -8.47 -3.23 1.61
CA GLU A 50 -9.19 -4.20 2.42
C GLU A 50 -8.83 -5.62 1.96
N LEU A 51 -8.53 -6.47 2.93
CA LEU A 51 -8.15 -7.86 2.76
C LEU A 51 -9.03 -8.74 3.63
N ALA A 52 -9.08 -10.03 3.28
CA ALA A 52 -9.81 -11.01 4.09
C ALA A 52 -9.19 -11.12 5.49
N GLU A 53 -7.88 -11.36 5.57
CA GLU A 53 -7.14 -11.54 6.82
C GLU A 53 -5.73 -10.93 6.69
N LEU A 54 -5.13 -10.51 7.81
CA LEU A 54 -3.75 -10.02 7.85
C LEU A 54 -2.74 -11.12 8.23
N ASP A 55 -3.22 -12.31 8.59
CA ASP A 55 -2.45 -13.50 8.94
C ASP A 55 -2.96 -14.75 8.18
N GLY A 56 -2.14 -15.79 8.10
CA GLY A 56 -2.49 -17.07 7.46
C GLY A 56 -2.29 -17.15 5.94
N GLY A 57 -1.84 -16.07 5.29
CA GLY A 57 -1.51 -16.03 3.87
C GLY A 57 -0.08 -16.45 3.53
N ARG A 58 0.39 -16.06 2.34
CA ARG A 58 1.79 -16.26 1.94
C ARG A 58 2.70 -15.34 2.75
N GLY A 59 3.74 -15.92 3.36
CA GLY A 59 4.73 -15.17 4.13
C GLY A 59 5.49 -14.15 3.27
N LEU A 60 5.63 -12.94 3.84
CA LEU A 60 6.38 -11.84 3.27
C LEU A 60 7.34 -11.30 4.34
N ALA A 61 8.63 -11.22 3.99
CA ALA A 61 9.66 -10.61 4.83
C ALA A 61 9.79 -9.12 4.51
N LEU A 62 9.71 -8.29 5.55
CA LEU A 62 9.77 -6.84 5.48
C LEU A 62 11.07 -6.35 6.13
N ILE A 63 11.74 -5.41 5.46
CA ILE A 63 12.89 -4.68 6.00
C ILE A 63 12.81 -3.20 5.61
N GLY A 64 13.39 -2.31 6.42
CA GLY A 64 13.45 -0.88 6.13
C GLY A 64 13.45 -0.02 7.39
N PRO A 65 13.39 1.32 7.23
CA PRO A 65 13.30 2.23 8.37
C PRO A 65 12.11 1.88 9.28
N GLY A 66 12.36 1.80 10.59
CA GLY A 66 11.37 1.37 11.59
C GLY A 66 11.32 -0.14 11.84
N ILE A 67 12.05 -0.96 11.07
CA ILE A 67 12.19 -2.41 11.28
C ILE A 67 13.65 -2.70 11.66
N GLN A 68 13.89 -3.24 12.86
CA GLN A 68 15.25 -3.44 13.38
C GLN A 68 16.06 -4.47 12.57
N SER A 69 15.43 -5.57 12.14
CA SER A 69 16.06 -6.63 11.36
C SER A 69 15.17 -7.08 10.21
N VAL A 70 14.23 -7.97 10.49
CA VAL A 70 13.21 -8.47 9.57
C VAL A 70 11.91 -8.62 10.36
N THR A 71 10.80 -8.26 9.75
CA THR A 71 9.46 -8.57 10.27
C THR A 71 8.72 -9.37 9.22
N GLU A 72 8.03 -10.42 9.63
CA GLU A 72 7.22 -11.25 8.73
C GLU A 72 5.75 -10.91 8.86
N ILE A 73 5.05 -10.89 7.72
CA ILE A 73 3.59 -10.74 7.65
C ILE A 73 3.04 -11.80 6.71
N ALA A 74 1.77 -12.16 6.87
CA ALA A 74 1.12 -13.17 6.03
C ALA A 74 -0.31 -12.75 5.64
N PRO A 75 -0.51 -11.64 4.92
CA PRO A 75 -1.84 -11.19 4.52
C PRO A 75 -2.49 -12.14 3.50
N VAL A 76 -3.80 -12.36 3.64
CA VAL A 76 -4.63 -13.16 2.74
C VAL A 76 -5.33 -12.26 1.73
N GLY A 77 -5.19 -12.59 0.44
CA GLY A 77 -5.88 -11.88 -0.65
C GLY A 77 -5.07 -10.80 -1.35
N LEU A 78 -3.79 -10.60 -1.00
CA LEU A 78 -2.90 -9.82 -1.86
C LEU A 78 -2.72 -10.51 -3.21
N PRO A 79 -2.92 -9.82 -4.34
CA PRO A 79 -2.77 -10.43 -5.65
C PRO A 79 -1.29 -10.75 -5.94
N GLU A 80 -1.04 -11.73 -6.81
CA GLU A 80 0.33 -12.13 -7.18
C GLU A 80 1.16 -10.98 -7.75
N THR A 81 0.50 -10.04 -8.44
CA THR A 81 1.12 -8.84 -9.01
C THR A 81 1.63 -7.84 -7.96
N PHE A 82 1.21 -7.97 -6.70
CA PHE A 82 1.52 -7.01 -5.63
C PHE A 82 3.03 -6.76 -5.47
N LEU A 83 3.84 -7.81 -5.40
CA LEU A 83 5.29 -7.66 -5.18
C LEU A 83 5.99 -6.92 -6.34
N ARG A 84 5.52 -7.16 -7.57
CA ARG A 84 6.00 -6.43 -8.75
C ARG A 84 5.63 -4.95 -8.64
N LEU A 85 4.36 -4.64 -8.39
CA LEU A 85 3.86 -3.26 -8.24
C LEU A 85 4.58 -2.53 -7.08
N TRP A 86 4.84 -3.23 -5.98
CA TRP A 86 5.55 -2.69 -4.83
C TRP A 86 7.03 -2.38 -5.16
N THR A 87 7.68 -3.25 -5.92
CA THR A 87 9.06 -3.03 -6.40
C THR A 87 9.13 -1.82 -7.32
N GLU A 88 8.19 -1.68 -8.25
CA GLU A 88 8.06 -0.50 -9.14
C GLU A 88 7.84 0.78 -8.34
N ASN A 89 6.93 0.77 -7.36
CA ASN A 89 6.66 1.90 -6.48
C ASN A 89 7.92 2.34 -5.71
N ARG A 90 8.65 1.38 -5.15
CA ARG A 90 9.86 1.66 -4.37
C ARG A 90 10.99 2.22 -5.24
N ALA A 91 11.07 1.85 -6.52
CA ALA A 91 12.07 2.37 -7.44
C ALA A 91 11.98 3.91 -7.64
N LEU A 92 10.84 4.52 -7.27
CA LEU A 92 10.60 5.96 -7.39
C LEU A 92 11.07 6.76 -6.16
N PHE A 93 11.60 6.13 -5.12
CA PHE A 93 11.97 6.80 -3.86
C PHE A 93 12.83 8.06 -4.12
N PRO A 94 12.51 9.23 -3.51
CA PRO A 94 11.58 9.44 -2.39
C PRO A 94 10.10 9.50 -2.74
N ARG A 95 9.74 9.49 -4.02
CA ARG A 95 8.34 9.41 -4.48
C ARG A 95 7.80 7.99 -4.31
N GLY A 96 6.50 7.85 -4.49
CA GLY A 96 5.77 6.59 -4.38
C GLY A 96 4.53 6.76 -3.50
N ILE A 97 3.66 5.76 -3.49
CA ILE A 97 2.52 5.69 -2.58
C ILE A 97 2.89 4.92 -1.32
N ASP A 98 2.17 5.20 -0.24
CA ASP A 98 2.17 4.34 0.96
C ASP A 98 0.89 3.49 0.96
N ILE A 99 0.96 2.29 1.55
CA ILE A 99 -0.17 1.36 1.61
C ILE A 99 -0.57 1.10 3.06
N VAL A 100 -1.88 1.04 3.31
CA VAL A 100 -2.47 0.52 4.55
C VAL A 100 -3.28 -0.72 4.20
N LEU A 101 -2.88 -1.88 4.70
CA LEU A 101 -3.65 -3.12 4.60
C LEU A 101 -4.62 -3.16 5.79
N THR A 102 -5.86 -3.56 5.55
CA THR A 102 -6.91 -3.59 6.59
C THR A 102 -7.68 -4.91 6.56
N SER A 103 -8.10 -5.39 7.73
CA SER A 103 -9.05 -6.51 7.89
C SER A 103 -9.81 -6.31 9.20
N GLY A 104 -11.10 -6.00 9.10
CA GLY A 104 -11.92 -5.59 10.24
C GLY A 104 -11.31 -4.39 10.98
N GLU A 105 -11.04 -4.54 12.28
CA GLU A 105 -10.45 -3.50 13.13
C GLU A 105 -8.92 -3.48 13.10
N ARG A 106 -8.28 -4.42 12.40
CA ARG A 106 -6.83 -4.55 12.33
C ARG A 106 -6.29 -3.89 11.07
N PHE A 107 -5.08 -3.34 11.17
CA PHE A 107 -4.38 -2.77 10.02
C PHE A 107 -2.88 -2.96 10.10
N LEU A 108 -2.23 -2.90 8.93
CA LEU A 108 -0.78 -2.90 8.78
C LEU A 108 -0.37 -1.82 7.78
N CYS A 109 0.59 -0.98 8.17
CA CYS A 109 1.08 0.10 7.32
C CYS A 109 2.38 -0.33 6.62
N LEU A 110 2.43 -0.10 5.31
CA LEU A 110 3.60 -0.29 4.46
C LEU A 110 4.03 1.10 3.94
N PRO A 111 4.99 1.77 4.61
CA PRO A 111 5.64 2.93 4.03
C PRO A 111 6.38 2.56 2.73
N ARG A 112 6.43 3.47 1.76
CA ARG A 112 7.08 3.26 0.44
C ARG A 112 8.56 2.86 0.50
N THR A 113 9.21 3.04 1.66
CA THR A 113 10.61 2.67 1.89
C THR A 113 10.78 1.19 2.20
N THR A 114 9.73 0.52 2.68
CA THR A 114 9.73 -0.90 3.07
C THR A 114 10.08 -1.76 1.86
N LYS A 115 11.12 -2.58 2.00
CA LYS A 115 11.42 -3.65 1.04
C LYS A 115 10.63 -4.88 1.47
N ILE A 116 10.01 -5.54 0.51
CA ILE A 116 9.19 -6.74 0.72
C ILE A 116 9.69 -7.83 -0.20
N THR A 117 9.96 -9.00 0.36
CA THR A 117 10.33 -10.21 -0.38
C THR A 117 9.42 -11.36 0.04
N ALA A 118 9.05 -12.24 -0.89
CA ALA A 118 8.37 -13.48 -0.52
C ALA A 118 9.32 -14.35 0.31
N THR A 119 8.82 -14.95 1.38
CA THR A 119 9.54 -16.02 2.07
C THR A 119 9.36 -17.31 1.28
N GLU A 120 10.41 -18.11 1.14
CA GLU A 120 10.26 -19.49 0.66
C GLU A 120 9.46 -20.28 1.71
N ILE A 121 8.60 -21.19 1.25
CA ILE A 121 7.82 -22.11 2.09
C ILE A 121 8.68 -23.32 2.42
#